data_AF-A0A1V5LAB6-F1
#
_entry.id   AF-A0A1V5LAB6-F1
#
_cell.length_a   1.000
_cell.length_b   1.000
_cell.length_c   1.000
_cell.angle_alpha   90.00
_cell.angle_beta   90.00
_cell.angle_gamma   90.00
#
_symmetry.space_group_name_H-M   'P 1'
#
loop_
_entity.id
_entity.type
_entity.pdbx_description
1 polymer ?
#
loop_
_entity_poly.entity_id
_entity_poly.type
_entity_poly.pdbx_seq_one_letter_code
_entity_poly.pdbx_strand_id
1 'polypeptide(L)'
;MLNDYVYKWDKTDKFQFIGYNSRFDEDFLRQFFINNADNDKDKMYGNGYGCYFYTPSLDVMQMAALKLMDNRKDLINFKLETVCNYFGITEENWHDAKADIRATKKLFKELLR
;
A
#
# COMPACT_ATOMS: atom_id res chain seq x y z
N MET A 1 19.83 2.98 -1.26
CA MET A 1 18.71 2.31 -0.56
C MET A 1 17.55 1.95 -1.49
N LEU A 2 16.91 2.86 -2.26
CA LEU A 2 15.91 2.46 -3.28
C LEU A 2 16.54 2.07 -4.63
N ASN A 3 17.61 2.77 -5.03
CA ASN A 3 18.35 2.47 -6.27
C ASN A 3 18.96 1.06 -6.32
N ASP A 4 19.04 0.38 -5.17
CA ASP A 4 19.59 -0.99 -5.07
C ASP A 4 18.58 -2.05 -5.57
N TYR A 5 17.32 -1.65 -5.76
CA TYR A 5 16.21 -2.54 -6.12
C TYR A 5 15.45 -2.10 -7.36
N VAL A 6 15.52 -0.81 -7.70
CA VAL A 6 14.85 -0.20 -8.85
C VAL A 6 15.78 0.77 -9.53
N TYR A 7 15.94 0.64 -10.85
CA TYR A 7 16.62 1.62 -11.67
C TYR A 7 15.66 2.78 -12.03
N LYS A 8 15.76 3.89 -11.31
CA LYS A 8 14.81 5.02 -11.36
C LYS A 8 14.57 5.65 -12.76
N TRP A 9 15.49 5.46 -13.70
CA TRP A 9 15.37 5.98 -15.07
C TRP A 9 14.70 5.01 -16.05
N ASP A 10 14.59 3.74 -15.69
CA ASP A 10 13.82 2.76 -16.44
C ASP A 10 12.33 2.90 -16.07
N LYS A 11 11.51 3.04 -17.11
CA LYS A 11 10.06 3.21 -16.96
C LYS A 11 9.35 1.87 -16.72
N THR A 12 10.02 0.75 -16.98
CA THR A 12 9.54 -0.62 -16.84
C THR A 12 10.01 -1.29 -15.54
N ASP A 13 10.96 -0.68 -14.85
CA ASP A 13 11.46 -1.13 -13.56
C ASP A 13 10.97 -0.17 -12.47
N LYS A 14 9.82 -0.49 -11.86
CA LYS A 14 9.22 0.28 -10.76
C LYS A 14 8.54 -0.65 -9.77
N PHE A 15 8.47 -0.20 -8.53
CA PHE A 15 7.66 -0.84 -7.51
C PHE A 15 6.17 -0.61 -7.76
N GLN A 16 5.35 -1.61 -7.45
CA GLN A 16 3.92 -1.42 -7.24
C GLN A 16 3.67 -1.17 -5.76
N PHE A 17 3.14 0.00 -5.40
CA PHE A 17 2.75 0.29 -4.02
C PHE A 17 1.45 -0.46 -3.69
N ILE A 18 1.46 -1.25 -2.61
CA ILE A 18 0.31 -2.04 -2.15
C ILE A 18 0.19 -1.85 -0.65
N GLY A 19 -1.00 -1.47 -0.17
CA GLY A 19 -1.25 -1.23 1.25
C GLY A 19 -2.72 -1.35 1.59
N TYR A 20 -3.03 -1.44 2.88
CA TYR A 20 -4.40 -1.37 3.38
C TYR A 20 -4.70 0.08 3.76
N ASN A 21 -5.67 0.73 3.09
CA ASN A 21 -5.83 2.19 3.11
C ASN A 21 -4.58 2.90 2.55
N SER A 22 -4.06 2.37 1.43
CA SER A 22 -2.73 2.70 0.88
C SER A 22 -2.48 4.18 0.62
N ARG A 23 -3.54 4.96 0.35
CA ARG A 23 -3.44 6.39 0.08
C ARG A 23 -2.79 7.15 1.24
N PHE A 24 -3.11 6.78 2.48
CA PHE A 24 -2.53 7.43 3.66
C PHE A 24 -1.01 7.30 3.64
N ASP A 25 -0.49 6.07 3.59
CA ASP A 25 0.96 5.82 3.56
C ASP A 25 1.63 6.38 2.30
N GLU A 26 0.96 6.30 1.15
CA GLU A 26 1.44 6.87 -0.12
C GLU A 26 1.62 8.38 -0.02
N ASP A 27 0.65 9.10 0.56
CA ASP A 27 0.72 10.55 0.73
C ASP A 27 1.89 10.95 1.66
N PHE A 28 2.10 10.21 2.76
CA PHE A 28 3.26 10.40 3.63
C PHE A 28 4.59 10.13 2.91
N LEU A 29 4.67 9.06 2.13
CA LEU A 29 5.87 8.72 1.37
C LEU A 29 6.15 9.79 0.30
N ARG A 30 5.12 10.25 -0.42
CA ARG A 30 5.24 11.36 -1.37
C ARG A 30 5.74 12.63 -0.67
N GLN A 31 5.24 12.96 0.52
CA GLN A 31 5.74 14.11 1.26
C GLN A 31 7.19 13.93 1.71
N PHE A 32 7.59 12.73 2.12
CA PHE A 32 8.99 12.41 2.42
C PHE A 32 9.89 12.69 1.21
N PHE A 33 9.48 12.26 0.02
CA PHE A 33 10.16 12.53 -1.24
C PHE A 33 10.27 14.04 -1.54
N ILE A 34 9.21 14.83 -1.27
CA ILE A 34 9.22 16.30 -1.44
C ILE A 34 10.22 16.95 -0.49
N ASN A 35 10.21 16.53 0.77
CA ASN A 35 11.04 17.13 1.82
C ASN A 35 12.53 16.85 1.62
N ASN A 36 12.88 15.78 0.91
CA ASN A 36 14.25 15.38 0.61
C ASN A 36 14.64 15.64 -0.86
N ALA A 37 13.88 16.47 -1.58
CA ALA A 37 14.22 16.81 -2.96
C ALA A 37 15.48 17.69 -3.01
N ASP A 38 16.45 17.31 -3.85
CA ASP A 38 17.74 18.01 -3.97
C ASP A 38 17.65 19.34 -4.74
N ASN A 39 16.59 19.54 -5.52
CA ASN A 39 16.40 20.74 -6.33
C ASN A 39 14.91 21.06 -6.57
N ASP A 40 14.63 22.31 -6.97
CA ASP A 40 13.27 22.80 -7.19
C ASP A 40 12.52 22.07 -8.31
N LYS A 41 13.25 21.54 -9.31
CA LYS A 41 12.66 20.77 -10.40
C LYS A 41 12.13 19.43 -9.88
N ASP A 42 12.90 18.71 -9.07
CA ASP A 42 12.46 17.47 -8.44
C ASP A 42 11.29 17.73 -7.50
N LYS A 43 11.29 18.84 -6.77
CA LYS A 43 10.16 19.28 -5.93
C LYS A 43 8.89 19.56 -6.74
N MET A 44 9.02 20.21 -7.90
CA MET A 44 7.91 20.65 -8.75
C MET A 44 7.28 19.51 -9.58
N TYR A 45 8.08 18.58 -10.12
CA TYR A 45 7.62 17.60 -11.13
C TYR A 45 7.36 16.19 -10.61
N GLY A 46 7.20 16.03 -9.29
CA GLY A 46 6.79 14.75 -8.72
C GLY A 46 7.89 14.08 -7.93
N ASN A 47 8.55 14.89 -7.08
CA ASN A 47 9.26 14.56 -5.85
C ASN A 47 10.27 13.41 -5.89
N GLY A 48 10.56 12.87 -7.08
CA GLY A 48 11.26 11.60 -7.27
C GLY A 48 10.37 10.36 -7.10
N TYR A 49 9.16 10.45 -6.53
CA TYR A 49 8.32 9.27 -6.25
C TYR A 49 7.96 8.50 -7.53
N GLY A 50 7.52 9.21 -8.58
CA GLY A 50 7.10 8.59 -9.84
C GLY A 50 8.25 7.90 -10.60
N CYS A 51 9.50 8.15 -10.22
CA CYS A 51 10.63 7.43 -10.77
C CYS A 51 10.73 6.02 -10.19
N TYR A 52 10.26 5.79 -8.96
CA TYR A 52 10.37 4.51 -8.26
C TYR A 52 9.07 3.69 -8.24
N PHE A 53 7.90 4.33 -8.36
CA PHE A 53 6.61 3.66 -8.16
C PHE A 53 5.69 3.80 -9.37
N TYR A 54 4.99 2.71 -9.72
CA TYR A 54 3.84 2.75 -10.62
C TYR A 54 2.66 3.47 -9.97
N THR A 55 1.91 4.20 -10.79
CA THR A 55 0.62 4.80 -10.40
C THR A 55 -0.51 4.02 -11.09
N PRO A 56 -1.62 3.71 -10.39
CA PRO A 56 -1.93 4.04 -8.99
C PRO A 56 -1.36 3.03 -7.98
N SER A 57 -1.38 3.37 -6.69
CA SER A 57 -1.24 2.37 -5.64
C SER A 57 -2.44 1.40 -5.62
N LEU A 58 -2.23 0.17 -5.15
CA LEU A 58 -3.29 -0.81 -4.97
C LEU A 58 -3.74 -0.80 -3.51
N ASP A 59 -4.99 -0.39 -3.30
CA ASP A 59 -5.58 -0.34 -1.97
C ASP A 59 -6.34 -1.64 -1.67
N VAL A 60 -5.75 -2.46 -0.80
CA VAL A 60 -6.31 -3.74 -0.36
C VAL A 60 -7.64 -3.53 0.37
N MET A 61 -7.84 -2.38 1.02
CA MET A 61 -9.11 -2.06 1.67
C MET A 61 -10.23 -1.92 0.62
N GLN A 62 -9.97 -1.23 -0.49
CA GLN A 62 -10.97 -1.09 -1.57
C GLN A 62 -11.23 -2.42 -2.28
N MET A 63 -10.19 -3.23 -2.51
CA MET A 63 -10.35 -4.58 -3.06
C MET A 63 -11.22 -5.47 -2.16
N ALA A 64 -10.98 -5.43 -0.84
CA ALA A 64 -11.80 -6.16 0.13
C ALA A 64 -13.23 -5.64 0.15
N ALA A 65 -13.44 -4.32 0.08
CA ALA A 65 -14.76 -3.71 0.06
C ALA A 65 -15.58 -4.16 -1.17
N LEU A 66 -14.93 -4.31 -2.33
CA LEU A 66 -15.54 -4.85 -3.54
C LEU A 66 -15.97 -6.31 -3.34
N LYS A 67 -15.10 -7.16 -2.77
CA LYS A 67 -15.39 -8.59 -2.55
C LYS A 67 -16.48 -8.81 -1.49
N LEU A 68 -16.53 -7.96 -0.46
CA LEU A 68 -17.45 -8.07 0.69
C LEU A 68 -18.70 -7.21 0.55
N MET A 69 -19.02 -6.72 -0.66
CA MET A 69 -20.11 -5.76 -0.87
C MET A 69 -21.45 -6.24 -0.28
N ASP A 70 -21.78 -7.52 -0.48
CA ASP A 70 -23.03 -8.12 0.00
C ASP A 70 -23.01 -8.49 1.50
N ASN A 71 -21.80 -8.65 2.07
CA ASN A 71 -21.57 -9.05 3.45
C ASN A 71 -21.11 -7.89 4.35
N ARG A 72 -21.06 -6.66 3.84
CA ARG A 72 -20.51 -5.51 4.58
C ARG A 72 -21.19 -5.29 5.93
N LYS A 73 -22.50 -5.58 6.02
CA LYS A 73 -23.32 -5.49 7.23
C LYS A 73 -22.90 -6.48 8.33
N ASP A 74 -22.22 -7.57 7.96
CA ASP A 74 -21.82 -8.63 8.89
C ASP A 74 -20.49 -8.29 9.60
N LEU A 75 -19.77 -7.24 9.13
CA LEU A 75 -18.51 -6.79 9.71
C LEU A 75 -18.72 -5.58 10.65
N ILE A 76 -18.29 -5.73 11.92
CA ILE A 76 -18.38 -4.68 12.95
C ILE A 76 -17.64 -3.39 12.58
N ASN A 77 -16.55 -3.50 11.82
CA ASN A 77 -15.82 -2.39 11.24
C ASN A 77 -15.03 -2.88 10.02
N PHE A 78 -14.29 -1.98 9.36
CA PHE A 78 -13.50 -2.32 8.17
C PHE A 78 -11.99 -2.10 8.40
N LYS A 79 -11.51 -2.35 9.63
CA LYS A 79 -10.08 -2.37 9.95
C LYS A 79 -9.45 -3.66 9.40
N LEU A 80 -8.15 -3.60 9.13
CA LEU A 80 -7.37 -4.72 8.58
C LEU A 80 -7.60 -6.02 9.35
N GLU A 81 -7.49 -5.99 10.68
CA GLU A 81 -7.73 -7.17 11.53
C GLU A 81 -9.12 -7.78 11.31
N THR A 82 -10.17 -6.97 11.32
CA THR A 82 -11.55 -7.45 11.19
C THR A 82 -11.78 -8.10 9.82
N VAL A 83 -11.24 -7.49 8.76
CA VAL A 83 -11.33 -8.05 7.41
C VAL A 83 -10.49 -9.32 7.28
N CYS A 84 -9.25 -9.33 7.78
CA CYS A 84 -8.40 -10.52 7.79
C CYS A 84 -9.07 -11.70 8.52
N ASN A 85 -9.66 -11.45 9.70
CA ASN A 85 -10.37 -12.47 10.46
C ASN A 85 -11.56 -13.04 9.70
N TYR A 86 -12.29 -12.22 8.92
CA TYR A 86 -13.37 -12.71 8.04
C TYR A 86 -12.86 -13.72 7.00
N PHE A 87 -11.65 -13.51 6.46
CA PHE A 87 -10.99 -14.43 5.52
C PHE A 87 -10.19 -15.55 6.22
N GLY A 88 -10.33 -15.71 7.54
CA GLY A 88 -9.59 -16.73 8.31
C GLY A 88 -8.08 -16.45 8.42
N ILE A 89 -7.65 -15.21 8.17
CA ILE A 89 -6.25 -14.78 8.29
C ILE A 89 -6.03 -14.25 9.70
N THR A 90 -5.20 -14.96 10.49
CA THR A 90 -4.76 -14.51 11.81
C THR A 90 -3.30 -14.06 11.77
N GLU A 91 -2.99 -13.06 12.58
CA GLU A 91 -1.64 -12.62 12.90
C GLU A 91 -1.52 -12.37 14.40
N GLU A 92 -0.32 -12.48 14.91
CA GLU A 92 0.03 -12.08 16.27
C GLU A 92 0.52 -10.63 16.25
N ASN A 93 0.28 -9.90 17.34
CA ASN A 93 0.73 -8.52 17.52
C ASN A 93 0.20 -7.54 16.46
N TRP A 94 -1.12 -7.51 16.28
CA TRP A 94 -1.77 -6.41 15.56
C TRP A 94 -1.27 -5.06 16.07
N HIS A 95 -1.10 -4.09 15.16
CA HIS A 95 -0.49 -2.79 15.40
C HIS A 95 1.05 -2.79 15.47
N ASP A 96 1.71 -3.93 15.27
CA ASP A 96 3.11 -3.96 14.81
C ASP A 96 3.16 -3.80 13.28
N ALA A 97 3.99 -2.89 12.80
CA ALA A 97 4.08 -2.58 11.38
C ALA A 97 4.44 -3.81 10.52
N LYS A 98 5.27 -4.74 11.02
CA LYS A 98 5.61 -5.95 10.26
C LYS A 98 4.45 -6.93 10.25
N ALA A 99 3.71 -7.07 11.36
CA ALA A 99 2.51 -7.88 11.41
C ALA A 99 1.46 -7.39 10.40
N ASP A 100 1.20 -6.08 10.39
CA ASP A 100 0.22 -5.46 9.49
C ASP A 100 0.63 -5.62 8.00
N ILE A 101 1.93 -5.50 7.67
CA ILE A 101 2.43 -5.77 6.31
C ILE A 101 2.21 -7.24 5.90
N ARG A 102 2.49 -8.19 6.80
CA ARG A 102 2.26 -9.63 6.51
C ARG A 102 0.78 -9.92 6.32
N ALA A 103 -0.08 -9.40 7.19
CA ALA A 103 -1.53 -9.54 7.09
C ALA A 103 -2.06 -8.95 5.78
N THR A 104 -1.66 -7.71 5.44
CA THR A 104 -2.02 -7.04 4.19
C THR A 104 -1.61 -7.87 2.97
N LYS A 105 -0.40 -8.43 2.96
CA LYS A 105 0.09 -9.29 1.87
C LYS A 105 -0.71 -10.60 1.76
N LYS A 106 -1.05 -11.24 2.88
CA LYS A 106 -1.89 -12.46 2.89
C LYS A 106 -3.28 -12.15 2.34
N LEU A 107 -3.90 -11.06 2.81
CA LEU A 107 -5.22 -10.63 2.36
C LEU A 107 -5.23 -10.26 0.87
N PHE A 108 -4.24 -9.51 0.39
CA PHE A 108 -4.11 -9.19 -1.03
C PHE A 108 -4.07 -10.44 -1.90
N LYS A 109 -3.30 -11.46 -1.50
CA LYS A 109 -3.24 -12.75 -2.22
C LYS A 109 -4.56 -13.50 -2.19
N GLU A 110 -5.28 -13.43 -1.08
CA GLU A 110 -6.60 -14.07 -0.94
C GLU A 110 -7.63 -13.40 -1.86
N LEU A 111 -7.61 -12.07 -1.98
CA LEU A 111 -8.54 -11.32 -2.83
C LEU A 111 -8.31 -11.52 -4.33
N LEU A 112 -7.12 -11.99 -4.74
CA LEU A 112 -6.80 -12.32 -6.13
C LEU A 112 -7.24 -13.74 -6.54
N ARG A 113 -7.72 -14.55 -5.60
CA ARG A 113 -8.29 -15.88 -5.87
C ARG A 113 -9.76 -15.78 -6.29
#